data_AF-A0A089R482-F1
#
_entry.id   AF-A0A089R482-F1
#
_cell.length_a   1.000
_cell.length_b   1.000
_cell.length_c   1.000
_cell.angle_alpha   90.00
_cell.angle_beta   90.00
_cell.angle_gamma   90.00
#
_symmetry.space_group_name_H-M   'P 1'
#
loop_
_entity.id
_entity.type
_entity.pdbx_description
1 polymer ?
#
loop_
_entity_poly.entity_id
_entity_poly.type
_entity_poly.pdbx_seq_one_letter_code
_entity_poly.pdbx_strand_id
1 'polypeptide(L)' 'MSIDRMAQVVLRRQGIGVRERVVRFRGATLIFRYNHEGYDVLNNGEWVQFVKTQDINEAVRLYKTSFSA' A
#
# COMPACT_ATOMS: atom_id res chain seq x y z
N MET A 1 6.93 10.16 7.28
CA MET A 1 6.96 9.46 8.58
C MET A 1 7.17 7.98 8.28
N SER A 2 8.40 7.49 8.39
CA SER A 2 8.77 6.11 8.07
C SER A 2 8.17 5.18 9.12
N ILE A 3 7.26 4.30 8.73
CA ILE A 3 6.84 3.19 9.58
C ILE A 3 8.09 2.36 9.84
N ASP A 4 8.58 2.45 11.08
CA ASP A 4 9.74 1.74 11.55
C ASP A 4 9.67 0.29 11.11
N ARG A 5 10.70 -0.20 10.43
CA ARG A 5 10.85 -1.63 10.10
C ARG A 5 10.60 -2.51 11.32
N MET A 6 10.93 -2.01 12.52
CA MET A 6 10.64 -2.67 13.78
C MET A 6 9.14 -2.85 14.03
N ALA A 7 8.29 -1.86 13.72
CA ALA A 7 6.84 -1.98 13.83
C ALA A 7 6.28 -3.05 12.88
N GLN A 8 6.77 -3.12 11.63
CA GLN A 8 6.41 -4.20 10.71
C GLN A 8 6.85 -5.58 11.22
N VAL A 9 8.06 -5.69 11.79
CA VAL A 9 8.57 -6.95 12.36
C VAL A 9 7.75 -7.37 13.57
N VAL A 10 7.36 -6.43 14.44
CA VAL A 10 6.49 -6.70 15.60
C VAL A 10 5.11 -7.19 15.16
N LEU A 11 4.48 -6.54 14.17
CA LEU A 11 3.19 -6.98 13.63
C LEU A 11 3.27 -8.39 13.03
N ARG A 12 4.32 -8.68 12.26
CA ARG A 12 4.55 -10.03 11.70
C ARG A 12 4.77 -11.08 12.79
N ARG A 13 5.47 -10.75 13.88
CA ARG A 13 5.68 -11.64 15.04
C ARG A 13 4.38 -11.94 15.80
N GLN A 14 3.40 -11.04 15.75
CA GLN A 14 2.07 -11.24 16.33
C GLN A 14 1.11 -11.99 15.38
N GLY A 15 1.61 -12.54 14.26
CA GLY A 15 0.77 -13.24 13.27
C GLY A 15 -0.03 -12.29 12.38
N ILE A 16 0.17 -10.98 12.50
CA ILE A 16 -0.48 -9.96 11.68
C ILE A 16 0.32 -9.81 10.39
N GLY A 17 -0.08 -10.57 9.37
CA GLY A 17 0.49 -10.50 8.03
C GLY A 17 0.14 -9.18 7.35
N VAL A 18 1.01 -8.17 7.48
CA VAL A 18 0.85 -6.92 6.72
C VAL A 18 1.18 -7.21 5.25
N ARG A 19 0.16 -7.41 4.42
CA ARG A 19 0.30 -7.54 2.97
C ARG A 19 0.55 -6.16 2.40
N GLU A 20 1.82 -5.85 2.16
CA GLU A 20 2.23 -4.58 1.57
C GLU A 20 2.97 -4.79 0.26
N ARG A 21 2.76 -3.88 -0.70
CA ARG A 21 3.57 -3.80 -1.92
C ARG A 21 4.06 -2.39 -2.12
N VAL A 22 5.37 -2.28 -2.32
CA VAL A 22 6.01 -1.01 -2.67
C VAL A 22 6.08 -0.89 -4.19
N VAL A 23 5.66 0.25 -4.73
CA VAL A 23 5.67 0.55 -6.16
C VAL A 23 6.27 1.93 -6.38
N ARG A 24 7.25 2.04 -7.28
CA ARG A 24 7.73 3.34 -7.76
C ARG A 24 6.88 3.81 -8.94
N PHE A 25 6.30 4.99 -8.85
CA PHE A 25 5.46 5.57 -9.90
C PHE A 25 5.65 7.09 -9.98
N ARG A 26 5.95 7.61 -11.17
CA ARG A 26 6.17 9.06 -11.41
C ARG A 26 7.14 9.74 -10.42
N GLY A 27 8.21 9.04 -10.04
CA GLY A 27 9.20 9.56 -9.07
C GLY A 27 8.78 9.45 -7.60
N ALA A 28 7.56 9.03 -7.30
CA ALA A 28 7.06 8.79 -5.94
C ALA A 28 7.18 7.31 -5.53
N THR A 29 7.34 7.06 -4.23
CA THR A 29 7.26 5.72 -3.64
C THR A 29 5.89 5.50 -3.03
N LEU A 30 5.12 4.60 -3.63
CA LEU A 30 3.79 4.22 -3.19
C LEU A 30 3.85 2.92 -2.40
N ILE A 31 3.08 2.83 -1.33
CA ILE A 31 2.90 1.63 -0.52
C ILE A 31 1.43 1.25 -0.59
N PHE A 32 1.14 0.07 -1.11
CA PHE A 32 -0.20 -0.51 -1.10
C PHE A 32 -0.29 -1.43 0.11
N ARG A 33 -1.08 -1.07 1.12
CA ARG A 33 -1.30 -1.85 2.34
C ARG A 33 -2.70 -2.45 2.32
N TYR A 34 -2.79 -3.77 2.42
CA TYR A 34 -4.07 -4.44 2.53
C TYR A 34 -4.72 -4.21 3.90
N ASN A 35 -6.01 -3.86 3.92
CA ASN A 35 -6.79 -3.56 5.12
C ASN A 35 -8.10 -4.39 5.21
N HIS A 36 -8.06 -5.69 4.90
CA HIS A 36 -9.22 -6.61 4.85
C HIS A 36 -10.31 -6.26 3.81
N GLU A 37 -10.59 -4.99 3.56
CA GLU A 37 -11.59 -4.51 2.60
C GLU A 37 -10.98 -4.14 1.24
N GLY A 38 -9.70 -3.77 1.21
CA GLY A 38 -8.97 -3.44 0.00
C GLY A 38 -7.54 -3.02 0.28
N TYR A 39 -6.98 -2.13 -0.55
CA TYR A 39 -5.65 -1.58 -0.38
C TYR A 39 -5.69 -0.09 -0.11
N ASP A 40 -5.13 0.32 1.02
CA ASP A 40 -4.72 1.70 1.27
C ASP A 40 -3.46 2.00 0.47
N VAL A 41 -3.47 3.09 -0.28
CA VAL A 41 -2.31 3.60 -1.00
C VAL A 41 -1.72 4.73 -0.16
N LEU A 42 -0.46 4.57 0.22
CA LEU A 42 0.32 5.60 0.90
C LEU A 42 1.39 6.14 -0.04
N ASN A 43 1.56 7.46 -0.08
CA ASN A 43 2.67 8.12 -0.76
C ASN A 43 3.60 8.74 0.29
N ASN A 44 4.87 8.33 0.32
CA ASN A 44 5.84 8.79 1.34
C ASN A 44 5.38 8.64 2.81
N GLY A 45 4.47 7.70 3.07
CA GLY A 45 3.90 7.42 4.39
C GLY A 45 2.59 8.15 4.69
N GLU A 46 2.10 9.00 3.78
CA GLU A 46 0.80 9.66 3.90
C GLU A 46 -0.25 8.89 3.11
N TRP A 47 -1.41 8.63 3.70
CA TRP A 47 -2.53 8.02 2.99
C TRP A 47 -3.02 8.95 1.88
N VAL A 48 -3.16 8.43 0.66
CA VAL A 48 -3.61 9.21 -0.50
C VAL A 48 -4.93 8.70 -1.07
N GLN A 49 -5.19 7.40 -1.01
CA GLN A 49 -6.39 6.80 -1.60
C GLN A 49 -6.64 5.39 -1.05
N PHE A 50 -7.89 4.96 -1.08
CA PHE A 50 -8.28 3.57 -0.89
C PHE A 50 -8.72 2.93 -2.22
N VAL A 51 -8.25 1.71 -2.50
CA VAL A 51 -8.62 0.92 -3.68
C VAL A 51 -9.32 -0.36 -3.24
N LYS A 52 -10.62 -0.47 -3.54
CA LYS A 52 -11.46 -1.61 -3.15
C LYS A 52 -11.23 -2.82 -4.06
N THR A 53 -10.19 -3.58 -3.79
CA THR A 53 -9.90 -4.88 -4.43
C THR A 53 -9.06 -5.76 -3.51
N GLN A 54 -9.16 -7.08 -3.68
CA GLN A 54 -8.32 -8.05 -2.98
C GLN A 54 -7.03 -8.38 -3.77
N ASP A 55 -6.98 -8.07 -5.07
CA ASP A 55 -5.84 -8.31 -5.94
C ASP A 55 -4.90 -7.10 -5.97
N ILE A 56 -3.65 -7.29 -5.57
CA ILE A 56 -2.65 -6.22 -5.53
C ILE A 56 -2.24 -5.71 -6.92
N ASN A 57 -2.21 -6.56 -7.95
CA ASN A 57 -1.92 -6.13 -9.31
C ASN A 57 -3.06 -5.28 -9.86
N GLU A 58 -4.30 -5.67 -9.56
CA GLU A 58 -5.48 -4.87 -9.91
C GLU A 58 -5.44 -3.52 -9.19
N ALA A 59 -5.12 -3.49 -7.90
CA ALA A 59 -5.02 -2.25 -7.12
C ALA A 59 -4.04 -1.26 -7.76
N VAL A 60 -2.84 -1.74 -8.13
CA VAL A 60 -1.81 -0.93 -8.80
C VAL A 60 -2.27 -0.44 -10.16
N ARG A 61 -2.97 -1.28 -10.94
CA ARG A 61 -3.51 -0.90 -12.25
C ARG A 61 -4.56 0.20 -12.11
N LEU A 62 -5.55 0.02 -11.24
CA LEU A 62 -6.62 0.98 -10.99
C LEU A 62 -6.06 2.33 -10.53
N TYR A 63 -5.10 2.31 -9.60
CA TYR A 63 -4.40 3.52 -9.18
C TYR A 63 -3.76 4.22 -10.38
N LYS A 64 -2.91 3.54 -11.16
CA LYS A 64 -2.24 4.16 -12.32
C LYS A 64 -3.20 4.73 -13.37
N THR A 65 -4.32 4.06 -13.61
CA THR A 65 -5.36 4.54 -14.54
C THR A 65 -5.98 5.84 -14.07
N SER A 66 -6.23 6.00 -12.76
CA SER A 66 -6.82 7.23 -12.20
C SER A 66 -5.96 8.49 -12.38
N PHE A 67 -4.64 8.36 -12.56
CA PHE A 67 -3.72 9.49 -12.81
C PHE A 67 -3.39 9.69 -14.30
N SER A 68 -3.97 8.89 -15.20
CA SER A 68 -3.77 8.98 -16.64
C SER A 68 -4.94 9.65 -17.37
N ALA A 69 -5.91 10.19 -16.62
CA ALA A 69 -7.03 10.98 -17.12
C ALA A 69 -6.72 12.49 -17.07
#